data_AF-X0VYE6-F1
#
_entry.id   AF-X0VYE6-F1
#
_cell.length_a   1.000
_cell.length_b   1.000
_cell.length_c   1.000
_cell.angle_alpha   90.00
_cell.angle_beta   90.00
_cell.angle_gamma   90.00
#
_symmetry.space_group_name_H-M   'P 1'
#
loop_
_entity.id
_entity.type
_entity.pdbx_description
1 polymer ?
#
loop_
_entity_poly.entity_id
_entity_poly.type
_entity_poly.pdbx_seq_one_letter_code
_entity_poly.pdbx_strand_id
1 'polypeptide(L)'
;FDPLSLEFIRLAHERGLGCGDPDQIEVVGMDVSNVNFGFSGSEDTFASRGQKLIYWGPLKPFEKLLLRTPIVPWSYAASNVYYNLYWYPLFGRKRVKQALQTEWGRLFQSY
;
A
#
# COMPACT_ATOMS: atom_id res chain seq x y z
N PHE A 1 15.70 2.22 2.80
CA PHE A 1 14.93 3.10 1.90
C PHE A 1 15.08 4.51 2.43
N ASP A 2 15.37 5.48 1.56
CA ASP A 2 15.50 6.90 1.95
C ASP A 2 14.21 7.65 1.58
N PRO A 3 13.42 8.13 2.56
CA PRO A 3 12.19 8.88 2.28
C PRO A 3 12.43 10.19 1.51
N LEU A 4 13.56 10.86 1.72
CA LEU A 4 13.89 12.13 1.07
C LEU A 4 14.30 11.96 -0.40
N SER A 5 14.58 10.73 -0.84
CA SER A 5 14.72 10.42 -2.26
C SER A 5 13.41 10.58 -3.04
N LEU A 6 12.26 10.54 -2.37
CA LEU A 6 10.95 10.82 -2.98
C LEU A 6 10.69 12.32 -3.01
N GLU A 7 10.61 12.88 -4.21
CA GLU A 7 10.47 14.32 -4.44
C GLU A 7 9.33 14.95 -3.64
N PHE A 8 8.14 14.34 -3.63
CA PHE A 8 6.99 14.89 -2.90
C PHE A 8 7.19 14.91 -1.39
N ILE A 9 7.87 13.90 -0.81
CA ILE A 9 8.17 13.86 0.63
C ILE A 9 9.20 14.95 0.96
N ARG A 10 10.27 15.01 0.18
CA ARG A 10 11.33 16.02 0.34
C ARG A 10 10.77 17.44 0.25
N LEU A 11 9.95 17.71 -0.77
CA LEU A 11 9.34 19.02 -0.99
C LEU A 11 8.37 19.44 0.12
N ALA A 12 7.67 18.51 0.75
CA ALA A 12 6.81 18.80 1.89
C ALA A 12 7.65 19.09 3.15
N HIS A 13 8.71 18.32 3.36
CA HIS A 13 9.65 18.50 4.46
C HIS A 13 10.39 19.85 4.39
N GLU A 14 10.98 20.18 3.24
CA GLU A 14 11.69 21.45 3.01
C GLU A 14 10.79 22.69 3.20
N ARG A 15 9.48 22.53 3.00
CA ARG A 15 8.50 23.61 3.21
C ARG A 15 7.92 23.65 4.62
N GLY A 16 8.36 22.77 5.53
CA GLY A 16 7.81 22.67 6.89
C GLY A 16 6.35 22.18 6.93
N LEU A 17 5.87 21.51 5.88
CA LEU A 17 4.50 20.96 5.80
C LEU A 17 4.39 19.55 6.38
N GLY A 18 5.51 18.95 6.78
CA GLY A 18 5.59 17.64 7.40
C GLY A 18 7.02 17.24 7.75
N CYS A 19 7.19 16.04 8.32
CA CYS A 19 8.48 15.48 8.69
C CYS A 19 8.82 14.29 7.78
N GLY A 20 9.70 14.51 6.80
CA GLY A 20 10.16 13.48 5.87
C GLY A 20 11.40 12.75 6.35
N ASP A 21 12.19 13.38 7.22
CA ASP A 21 13.39 12.81 7.84
C ASP A 21 13.02 12.07 9.13
N PRO A 22 13.15 10.73 9.19
CA PRO A 22 12.83 9.96 10.39
C PRO A 22 13.64 10.37 11.62
N ASP A 23 14.86 10.88 11.44
CA ASP A 23 15.74 11.29 12.55
C ASP A 23 15.22 12.55 13.27
N GLN A 24 14.31 13.29 12.63
CA GLN A 24 13.65 14.47 13.19
C GLN A 24 12.29 14.15 13.84
N ILE A 25 11.86 12.89 13.82
CA ILE A 25 10.59 12.47 14.44
C ILE A 25 10.83 12.20 15.92
N GLU A 26 10.17 12.98 16.78
CA GLU A 26 10.11 12.68 18.21
C GLU A 26 9.25 11.43 18.45
N VAL A 27 9.87 10.35 18.94
CA VAL A 27 9.17 9.13 19.33
C VAL A 27 8.91 9.16 20.83
N VAL A 28 7.63 9.16 21.20
CA VAL A 28 7.19 9.08 22.60
C VAL A 28 6.77 7.65 22.92
N GLY A 29 7.17 7.15 24.09
CA GLY A 29 6.82 5.82 24.56
C GLY A 29 7.94 4.82 24.34
N MET A 30 7.69 3.78 23.53
CA MET A 30 8.68 2.72 23.33
C MET A 30 9.83 3.18 22.42
N ASP A 31 11.05 2.73 22.72
CA ASP A 31 12.19 2.91 21.83
C ASP A 31 11.99 2.05 20.56
N VAL A 32 12.08 2.70 19.41
CA VAL A 32 11.93 2.09 18.08
C VAL A 32 13.20 2.19 17.24
N SER A 33 14.32 2.64 17.82
CA SER A 33 15.58 2.84 17.11
C SER A 33 16.10 1.59 16.39
N ASN A 34 15.80 0.40 16.94
CA ASN A 34 16.14 -0.90 16.35
C ASN A 34 15.03 -1.52 15.49
N VAL A 35 13.90 -0.83 15.30
CA VAL A 35 12.78 -1.34 14.50
C VAL A 35 13.04 -1.04 13.03
N ASN A 36 13.22 -2.09 12.24
CA ASN A 36 13.35 -1.97 10.79
C ASN A 36 12.30 -2.83 10.09
N PHE A 37 11.37 -2.18 9.41
CA PHE A 37 10.28 -2.84 8.67
C PHE A 37 10.73 -3.38 7.29
N GLY A 38 11.96 -3.13 6.86
CA GLY A 38 12.50 -3.62 5.59
C GLY A 38 11.85 -3.00 4.36
N PHE A 39 11.37 -1.75 4.46
CA PHE A 39 10.73 -1.08 3.33
C PHE A 39 11.68 -0.96 2.13
N SER A 40 11.13 -1.24 0.94
CA SER A 40 11.78 -1.04 -0.35
C SER A 40 10.95 -0.06 -1.19
N GLY A 41 11.61 0.72 -2.05
CA GLY A 41 10.94 1.75 -2.86
C GLY A 41 10.23 1.21 -4.11
N SER A 42 10.34 -0.10 -4.38
CA SER A 42 9.90 -0.71 -5.64
C SER A 42 9.26 -2.07 -5.42
N GLU A 43 8.27 -2.13 -4.54
CA GLU A 43 7.43 -3.32 -4.38
C GLU A 43 6.22 -3.25 -5.32
N ASP A 44 6.02 -4.30 -6.12
CA ASP A 44 4.83 -4.44 -6.95
C ASP A 44 4.16 -5.79 -6.72
N THR A 45 2.91 -5.74 -6.24
CA THR A 45 2.02 -6.90 -6.27
C THR A 45 1.60 -7.22 -7.71
N PHE A 46 1.09 -8.44 -7.94
CA PHE A 46 0.51 -8.78 -9.25
C PHE A 46 -0.53 -7.75 -9.74
N ALA A 47 -1.39 -7.28 -8.84
CA ALA A 47 -2.36 -6.23 -9.14
C ALA A 47 -1.68 -4.89 -9.48
N SER A 48 -0.68 -4.47 -8.71
CA SER A 48 0.08 -3.23 -8.96
C SER A 48 0.77 -3.25 -10.32
N ARG A 49 1.39 -4.39 -10.69
CA ARG A 49 1.99 -4.57 -12.03
C ARG A 49 0.96 -4.38 -13.13
N GLY A 50 -0.21 -5.02 -12.99
CA GLY A 50 -1.32 -4.87 -13.93
C GLY A 50 -1.79 -3.42 -14.07
N GLN A 51 -1.97 -2.72 -12.94
CA GLN A 51 -2.32 -1.30 -12.94
C GLN A 51 -1.24 -0.44 -13.60
N LYS A 52 0.04 -0.67 -13.30
CA LYS A 52 1.14 0.06 -13.96
C LYS A 52 1.16 -0.15 -15.46
N LEU A 53 0.87 -1.35 -15.95
CA LEU A 53 0.75 -1.63 -17.38
C LEU A 53 -0.37 -0.81 -18.04
N ILE A 54 -1.51 -0.64 -17.36
CA ILE A 54 -2.67 0.12 -17.86
C ILE A 54 -2.44 1.63 -17.75
N TYR A 55 -1.87 2.13 -16.67
CA TYR A 55 -1.73 3.58 -16.47
C TYR A 55 -0.45 4.17 -17.07
N TRP A 56 0.63 3.39 -17.13
CA TRP A 56 1.98 3.88 -17.45
C TRP A 56 2.73 3.01 -18.47
N GLY A 57 2.10 1.92 -18.94
CA GLY A 57 2.75 0.92 -19.78
C GLY A 57 2.03 0.68 -21.12
N PRO A 58 2.31 -0.45 -21.78
CA PRO A 58 1.82 -0.73 -23.12
C PRO A 58 0.30 -0.88 -23.23
N LEU A 59 -0.42 -1.06 -22.11
CA LEU A 59 -1.88 -1.16 -22.11
C LEU A 59 -2.57 0.20 -21.97
N LYS A 60 -1.82 1.31 -21.90
CA LYS A 60 -2.35 2.68 -21.82
C LYS A 60 -3.40 3.04 -22.88
N PRO A 61 -3.28 2.62 -24.16
CA PRO A 61 -4.32 2.89 -25.15
C PRO A 61 -5.69 2.31 -24.78
N PHE A 62 -5.73 1.22 -24.00
CA PHE A 62 -6.96 0.56 -23.56
C PHE A 62 -7.52 1.13 -22.26
N GLU A 63 -6.84 2.06 -21.59
CA GLU A 63 -7.29 2.64 -20.31
C GLU A 63 -8.71 3.19 -20.43
N LYS A 64 -9.01 3.96 -21.49
CA LYS A 64 -10.34 4.54 -21.68
C LYS A 64 -11.40 3.45 -21.80
N LEU A 65 -11.14 2.40 -22.58
CA LEU A 65 -12.07 1.29 -22.77
C LEU A 65 -12.33 0.56 -21.45
N LEU A 66 -11.26 0.19 -20.75
CA LEU A 66 -11.34 -0.59 -19.52
C LEU A 66 -11.92 0.20 -18.35
N LEU A 67 -11.62 1.50 -18.26
CA LEU A 67 -11.85 2.29 -17.04
C LEU A 67 -12.84 3.46 -17.21
N ARG A 68 -13.28 3.79 -18.44
CA ARG A 68 -14.13 4.97 -18.70
C ARG A 68 -15.30 4.71 -19.66
N THR A 69 -15.71 3.45 -19.82
CA THR A 69 -16.88 3.06 -20.62
C THR A 69 -17.86 2.22 -19.80
N PRO A 70 -19.05 1.89 -20.32
CA PRO A 70 -19.96 0.95 -19.65
C PRO A 70 -19.38 -0.46 -19.39
N ILE A 71 -18.19 -0.79 -19.94
CA ILE A 71 -17.48 -2.06 -19.67
C ILE A 71 -16.77 -2.06 -18.31
N VAL A 72 -16.64 -0.91 -17.65
CA VAL A 72 -15.99 -0.73 -16.33
C VAL A 72 -16.39 -1.77 -15.26
N PRO A 73 -17.64 -2.26 -15.16
CA PRO A 73 -18.00 -3.29 -14.20
C PRO A 73 -17.11 -4.55 -14.25
N TRP A 74 -16.51 -4.84 -15.41
CA TRP A 74 -15.52 -5.91 -15.54
C TRP A 74 -14.29 -5.70 -14.64
N SER A 75 -13.79 -4.47 -14.51
CA SER A 75 -12.66 -4.16 -13.63
C SER A 75 -13.01 -4.37 -12.16
N TYR A 76 -14.23 -4.06 -11.75
CA TYR A 76 -14.71 -4.37 -10.39
C TYR A 76 -14.79 -5.88 -10.16
N ALA A 77 -15.33 -6.62 -11.13
CA ALA A 77 -15.40 -8.08 -11.06
C ALA A 77 -14.00 -8.70 -10.98
N ALA A 78 -13.05 -8.27 -11.82
CA ALA A 78 -11.67 -8.74 -11.79
C ALA A 78 -10.97 -8.43 -10.46
N SER A 79 -11.19 -7.23 -9.89
CA SER A 79 -10.67 -6.85 -8.58
C SER A 79 -11.27 -7.73 -7.47
N ASN A 80 -12.58 -7.97 -7.52
CA ASN A 80 -13.27 -8.83 -6.56
C ASN A 80 -12.73 -10.26 -6.60
N VAL A 81 -12.58 -10.83 -7.80
CA VAL A 81 -12.00 -12.16 -8.00
C VAL A 81 -10.57 -12.22 -7.47
N TYR A 82 -9.73 -11.24 -7.84
CA TYR A 82 -8.35 -11.18 -7.36
C TYR A 82 -8.28 -11.14 -5.83
N TYR A 83 -9.07 -10.27 -5.19
CA TYR A 83 -9.00 -10.12 -3.74
C TYR A 83 -9.66 -11.30 -3.01
N ASN A 84 -10.93 -11.59 -3.30
CA ASN A 84 -11.72 -12.54 -2.51
C ASN A 84 -11.40 -14.00 -2.81
N LEU A 85 -11.02 -14.34 -4.04
CA LEU A 85 -10.79 -15.73 -4.42
C LEU A 85 -9.30 -16.11 -4.43
N TYR A 86 -8.42 -15.16 -4.74
CA TYR A 86 -6.98 -15.44 -4.81
C TYR A 86 -6.21 -14.89 -3.60
N TRP A 87 -6.15 -13.57 -3.44
CA TRP A 87 -5.21 -12.95 -2.50
C TRP A 87 -5.60 -13.18 -1.04
N TYR A 88 -6.86 -12.95 -0.67
CA TYR A 88 -7.31 -13.04 0.71
C TYR A 88 -7.29 -14.49 1.23
N PRO A 89 -7.83 -15.51 0.51
CA PRO A 89 -7.78 -16.88 1.01
C PRO A 89 -6.36 -17.43 1.15
N LEU A 90 -5.47 -17.11 0.21
CA LEU A 90 -4.12 -17.67 0.16
C LEU A 90 -3.13 -16.94 1.07
N PHE A 91 -3.19 -15.59 1.10
CA PHE A 91 -2.20 -14.78 1.82
C PHE A 91 -2.84 -13.94 2.93
N GLY A 92 -3.95 -13.28 2.64
CA GLY A 92 -4.58 -12.31 3.54
C GLY A 92 -5.08 -12.91 4.85
N ARG A 93 -5.78 -14.05 4.79
CA ARG A 93 -6.44 -14.67 5.96
C ARG A 93 -5.45 -15.02 7.06
N LYS A 94 -4.27 -15.53 6.71
CA LYS A 94 -3.21 -15.83 7.68
C LYS A 94 -2.69 -14.56 8.34
N ARG A 95 -2.41 -13.52 7.55
CA ARG A 95 -1.92 -12.23 8.04
C ARG A 95 -2.93 -11.55 8.96
N VAL A 96 -4.21 -11.53 8.57
CA VAL A 96 -5.29 -10.97 9.39
C VAL A 96 -5.41 -11.72 10.72
N LYS A 97 -5.41 -13.07 10.69
CA LYS A 97 -5.44 -13.86 11.93
C LYS A 97 -4.27 -13.53 12.86
N GLN A 98 -3.06 -13.37 12.32
CA GLN A 98 -1.89 -12.99 13.10
C GLN A 98 -2.01 -11.58 13.69
N ALA A 99 -2.45 -10.60 12.89
CA ALA A 99 -2.67 -9.24 13.35
C ALA A 99 -3.71 -9.17 14.49
N LEU A 100 -4.77 -9.97 14.42
CA LEU A 100 -5.80 -10.04 15.46
C LEU A 100 -5.30 -10.61 16.80
N GLN A 101 -4.17 -11.32 16.84
CA GLN A 101 -3.59 -11.81 18.10
C GLN A 101 -2.82 -10.72 18.87
N THR A 102 -2.45 -9.62 18.21
CA THR A 102 -1.75 -8.51 18.86
C THR A 102 -2.63 -7.80 19.88
N GLU A 103 -2.05 -6.99 20.77
CA GLU A 103 -2.83 -6.19 21.74
C GLU A 103 -3.84 -5.29 21.04
N TRP A 104 -3.41 -4.59 19.99
CA TRP A 104 -4.28 -3.79 19.13
C TRP A 104 -5.36 -4.63 18.44
N GLY A 105 -5.01 -5.83 17.98
CA GLY A 105 -5.96 -6.76 17.37
C GLY A 105 -7.05 -7.22 18.34
N ARG A 106 -6.68 -7.53 19.58
CA ARG A 106 -7.61 -7.89 20.66
C ARG A 106 -8.48 -6.70 21.06
N LEU A 107 -7.91 -5.50 21.18
CA LEU A 107 -8.66 -4.27 21.44
C LEU A 107 -9.70 -4.00 20.34
N PHE A 108 -9.30 -4.15 19.08
CA PHE A 108 -10.20 -4.00 17.93
C PHE A 108 -11.37 -4.99 17.97
N GLN A 109 -11.17 -6.21 18.49
CA GLN A 109 -12.25 -7.19 18.65
C GLN A 109 -13.20 -6.88 19.80
N SER A 110 -12.77 -6.08 20.78
CA SER A 110 -13.57 -5.68 21.94
C SER A 110 -14.31 -4.36 21.78
N TYR A 111 -14.05 -3.63 20.70
CA TYR A 111 -14.75 -2.40 20.30
C TYR A 111 -16.00 -2.72 19.48
#